data_AF-A0A075GKD5-F1
#
_entry.id   AF-A0A075GKD5-F1
#
_cell.length_a   1.000
_cell.length_b   1.000
_cell.length_c   1.000
_cell.angle_alpha   90.00
_cell.angle_beta   90.00
_cell.angle_gamma   90.00
#
_symmetry.space_group_name_H-M   'P 1'
#
loop_
_entity.id
_entity.type
_entity.pdbx_description
1 polymer ?
#
loop_
_entity_poly.entity_id
_entity_poly.type
_entity_poly.pdbx_seq_one_letter_code
_entity_poly.pdbx_strand_id
1 'polypeptide(L)'
;MDDQEFAYRIQKKIERSTGQSIELRVDHQETGQLQVEFNREVPLVVVGANVFQFSGFARMCIEYAVASIRVQRSIDVLEFHLLLARN
;
A
#
# COMPACT_ATOMS: atom_id res chain seq x y z
N MET A 1 -12.10 15.35 -6.33
CA MET A 1 -11.19 15.00 -5.21
C MET A 1 -9.80 15.14 -5.77
N ASP A 2 -8.93 15.87 -5.10
CA ASP A 2 -7.54 16.04 -5.53
C ASP A 2 -6.74 14.75 -5.28
N ASP A 3 -5.73 14.50 -6.10
CA ASP A 3 -4.86 13.32 -6.02
C ASP A 3 -4.13 13.28 -4.66
N GLN A 4 -3.76 14.45 -4.12
CA GLN A 4 -3.17 14.58 -2.79
C GLN A 4 -4.12 14.13 -1.67
N GLU A 5 -5.39 14.54 -1.75
CA GLU A 5 -6.41 14.14 -0.79
C GLU A 5 -6.69 12.62 -0.88
N PHE A 6 -6.68 12.06 -2.08
CA PHE A 6 -6.86 10.62 -2.26
C PHE A 6 -5.68 9.81 -1.70
N ALA A 7 -4.44 10.23 -1.99
CA ALA A 7 -3.23 9.62 -1.44
C ALA A 7 -3.22 9.70 0.10
N TYR A 8 -3.59 10.86 0.66
CA TYR A 8 -3.72 11.02 2.11
C TYR A 8 -4.71 10.03 2.73
N ARG A 9 -5.85 9.78 2.08
CA ARG A 9 -6.84 8.78 2.55
C ARG A 9 -6.32 7.35 2.47
N ILE A 10 -5.56 7.00 1.44
CA ILE A 10 -4.88 5.69 1.35
C ILE A 10 -3.96 5.52 2.55
N GLN A 11 -3.09 6.51 2.81
CA GLN A 11 -2.16 6.48 3.94
C GLN A 11 -2.92 6.28 5.25
N LYS A 12 -3.92 7.13 5.53
CA LYS A 12 -4.71 7.02 6.78
C LYS A 12 -5.44 5.70 6.92
N LYS A 13 -5.87 5.08 5.83
CA LYS A 13 -6.49 3.77 5.89
C LYS A 13 -5.48 2.70 6.29
N ILE A 14 -4.29 2.69 5.69
CA ILE A 14 -3.21 1.75 6.04
C ILE A 14 -2.80 1.93 7.50
N GLU A 15 -2.58 3.18 7.95
CA GLU A 15 -2.20 3.48 9.34
C GLU A 15 -3.26 2.97 10.33
N ARG A 16 -4.55 3.21 10.08
CA ARG A 16 -5.63 2.72 10.93
C ARG A 16 -5.73 1.19 10.95
N SER A 17 -5.49 0.53 9.82
CA SER A 17 -5.58 -0.93 9.70
C SER A 17 -4.39 -1.68 10.29
N THR A 18 -3.25 -1.01 10.46
CA THR A 18 -2.00 -1.58 10.99
C THR A 18 -1.69 -1.11 12.41
N GLY A 19 -2.25 0.03 12.84
CA GLY A 19 -1.88 0.67 14.10
C GLY A 19 -0.49 1.32 14.08
N GLN A 20 0.13 1.44 12.90
CA GLN A 20 1.48 1.94 12.73
C GLN A 20 1.49 3.14 11.77
N SER A 21 2.36 4.12 12.02
CA SER A 21 2.59 5.22 11.07
C SER A 21 3.32 4.69 9.83
N ILE A 22 3.03 5.28 8.66
CA ILE A 22 3.70 4.97 7.40
C ILE A 22 3.92 6.24 6.59
N GLU A 23 4.91 6.22 5.70
CA GLU A 23 5.04 7.20 4.62
C GLU A 23 4.42 6.61 3.35
N LEU A 24 3.66 7.42 2.59
CA LEU A 24 3.12 7.01 1.30
C LEU A 24 3.74 7.87 0.19
N ARG A 25 4.29 7.23 -0.84
CA ARG A 25 4.77 7.86 -2.07
C ARG A 25 4.01 7.33 -3.27
N VAL A 26 3.64 8.24 -4.16
CA VAL A 26 3.07 7.87 -5.46
C VAL A 26 4.15 7.98 -6.54
N ASP A 27 4.39 6.89 -7.24
CA ASP A 27 5.28 6.85 -8.40
C ASP A 27 4.49 7.14 -9.69
N HIS A 28 4.88 8.21 -10.38
CA HIS A 28 4.26 8.64 -11.63
C HIS A 28 4.96 8.06 -12.88
N GLN A 29 6.14 7.47 -12.74
CA GLN A 29 6.86 6.81 -13.82
C GLN A 29 6.42 5.34 -13.92
N GLU A 30 6.43 4.62 -12.81
CA GLU A 30 6.02 3.22 -12.73
C GLU A 30 4.58 3.10 -12.22
N THR A 31 3.62 3.35 -13.11
CA THR A 31 2.21 3.55 -12.72
C THR A 31 1.55 2.30 -12.13
N GLY A 32 2.10 1.10 -12.36
CA GLY A 32 1.63 -0.16 -11.78
C GLY A 32 2.40 -0.63 -10.54
N GLN A 33 3.31 0.19 -10.00
CA GLN A 33 4.18 -0.20 -8.89
C GLN A 33 3.41 -0.43 -7.59
N LEU A 34 3.90 -1.39 -6.80
CA LEU A 34 3.48 -1.65 -5.44
C LEU A 34 4.66 -2.21 -4.65
N GLN A 35 5.10 -1.49 -3.63
CA GLN A 35 6.24 -1.88 -2.81
C GLN A 35 6.10 -1.35 -1.38
N VAL A 36 6.64 -2.10 -0.41
CA VAL A 36 6.81 -1.62 0.96
C VAL A 36 8.26 -1.81 1.39
N GLU A 37 8.89 -0.73 1.86
CA GLU A 37 10.26 -0.72 2.36
C GLU A 37 10.29 -0.64 3.88
N PHE A 38 11.06 -1.52 4.52
CA PHE A 38 11.18 -1.62 5.98
C PHE A 38 12.56 -1.21 6.51
N ASN A 39 13.51 -0.84 5.65
CA ASN A 39 14.88 -0.46 6.01
C ASN A 39 15.00 1.00 6.51
N ARG A 40 13.97 1.48 7.21
CA ARG A 40 13.80 2.88 7.67
C ARG A 40 12.96 2.89 8.94
N GLU A 41 13.01 4.00 9.68
CA GLU A 41 12.30 4.16 10.95
C GLU A 41 10.77 3.99 10.81
N VAL A 42 10.22 4.49 9.71
CA VAL A 42 8.81 4.38 9.34
C VAL A 42 8.72 3.69 7.99
N PRO A 43 7.89 2.64 7.79
CA PRO A 43 7.81 1.98 6.50
C PRO A 43 7.38 2.93 5.40
N LEU A 44 8.03 2.79 4.24
CA LEU A 44 7.63 3.49 3.02
C LEU A 44 6.71 2.57 2.22
N VAL A 45 5.51 3.04 1.91
CA VAL A 45 4.63 2.42 0.92
C VAL A 45 4.77 3.21 -0.37
N VAL A 46 5.20 2.54 -1.44
CA VAL A 46 5.27 3.13 -2.79
C VAL A 46 4.18 2.49 -3.65
N VAL A 47 3.31 3.32 -4.23
CA VAL A 47 2.23 2.90 -5.12
C VAL A 47 2.32 3.66 -6.44
N GLY A 48 1.99 3.01 -7.54
CA GLY A 48 1.98 3.67 -8.84
C GLY A 48 0.73 4.55 -9.05
N ALA A 49 0.83 5.55 -9.92
CA ALA A 49 -0.24 6.52 -10.19
C ALA A 49 -1.58 5.92 -10.69
N ASN A 50 -1.60 4.63 -11.06
CA ASN A 50 -2.84 3.89 -11.36
C ASN A 50 -3.83 3.87 -10.18
N VAL A 51 -3.37 4.13 -8.94
CA VAL A 51 -4.27 4.24 -7.78
C VAL A 51 -5.34 5.32 -7.95
N PHE A 52 -5.05 6.38 -8.71
CA PHE A 52 -6.01 7.47 -8.97
C PHE A 52 -7.05 7.11 -10.02
N GLN A 53 -6.73 6.18 -10.93
CA GLN A 53 -7.58 5.82 -12.07
C GLN A 53 -8.38 4.55 -11.81
N PHE A 54 -7.83 3.60 -11.06
CA PHE A 54 -8.41 2.28 -10.87
C PHE A 54 -8.64 1.98 -9.39
N SER A 55 -9.89 2.02 -8.96
CA SER A 55 -10.29 1.76 -7.56
C SER A 55 -9.91 0.36 -7.08
N GLY A 56 -9.95 -0.64 -7.96
CA GLY A 56 -9.50 -2.01 -7.67
C GLY A 56 -8.01 -2.08 -7.36
N PHE A 57 -7.19 -1.33 -8.10
CA PHE A 57 -5.75 -1.24 -7.87
C PHE A 57 -5.44 -0.54 -6.54
N ALA A 58 -6.12 0.57 -6.24
CA ALA A 58 -5.99 1.26 -4.96
C ALA A 58 -6.34 0.34 -3.78
N ARG A 59 -7.42 -0.44 -3.89
CA ARG A 59 -7.81 -1.42 -2.88
C ARG A 59 -6.72 -2.48 -2.68
N MET A 60 -6.21 -3.06 -3.76
CA MET A 60 -5.15 -4.06 -3.73
C MET A 60 -3.88 -3.52 -3.07
N CYS A 61 -3.47 -2.28 -3.40
CA CYS A 61 -2.31 -1.63 -2.78
C CYS A 61 -2.46 -1.50 -1.26
N ILE A 62 -3.65 -1.11 -0.79
CA ILE A 62 -3.95 -1.00 0.64
C ILE A 62 -3.85 -2.38 1.31
N GLU A 63 -4.50 -3.40 0.74
CA GLU A 63 -4.51 -4.75 1.30
C GLU A 63 -3.09 -5.34 1.38
N TYR A 64 -2.31 -5.16 0.31
CA TYR A 64 -0.91 -5.58 0.26
C TYR A 64 -0.05 -4.87 1.30
N ALA A 65 -0.18 -3.54 1.42
CA ALA A 65 0.58 -2.77 2.38
C ALA A 65 0.25 -3.19 3.82
N VAL A 66 -1.04 -3.33 4.14
CA VAL A 66 -1.50 -3.80 5.45
C VAL A 66 -0.94 -5.17 5.78
N ALA A 67 -1.02 -6.11 4.83
CA ALA A 67 -0.49 -7.46 5.02
C ALA A 67 1.03 -7.43 5.28
N SER A 68 1.78 -6.71 4.43
CA SER A 68 3.25 -6.60 4.53
C SER A 68 3.68 -5.99 5.86
N ILE A 69 2.99 -4.94 6.31
CA ILE A 69 3.28 -4.28 7.59
C ILE A 69 3.01 -5.21 8.77
N ARG A 70 1.92 -6.00 8.72
CA ARG A 70 1.60 -6.95 9.81
C ARG A 70 2.65 -8.04 9.97
N VAL A 71 3.28 -8.47 8.89
CA VAL A 71 4.36 -9.48 8.93
C VAL A 71 5.76 -8.88 8.97
N GLN A 72 5.88 -7.54 8.98
CA GLN A 72 7.14 -6.79 9.00
C GLN A 72 8.13 -7.18 7.88
N ARG A 73 7.60 -7.53 6.71
CA ARG A 73 8.39 -7.78 5.50
C ARG A 73 7.54 -7.62 4.25
N SER A 74 8.19 -7.39 3.11
CA SER A 74 7.52 -7.46 1.81
C SER A 74 7.01 -8.90 1.58
N ILE A 75 5.80 -8.99 1.07
CA ILE A 75 5.11 -10.24 0.77
C ILE A 75 5.20 -10.48 -0.74
N ASP A 76 5.43 -11.71 -1.17
CA ASP A 76 5.39 -12.05 -2.59
C ASP A 76 3.93 -12.16 -3.11
N VAL A 77 3.76 -12.22 -4.43
CA VAL A 77 2.43 -12.27 -5.04
C VAL A 77 1.65 -13.52 -4.63
N LEU A 78 2.31 -14.67 -4.49
CA LEU A 78 1.65 -15.93 -4.15
C LEU A 78 1.17 -15.92 -2.70
N GLU A 79 2.03 -15.48 -1.79
CA GLU A 79 1.74 -15.31 -0.38
C GLU A 79 0.60 -14.29 -0.16
N PHE A 80 0.58 -13.20 -0.95
CA PHE A 80 -0.52 -12.24 -0.89
C PHE A 80 -1.87 -12.87 -1.28
N HIS A 81 -1.91 -13.69 -2.35
CA HIS A 81 -3.13 -14.41 -2.71
C HIS A 81 -3.60 -15.37 -1.62
N LEU A 82 -2.67 -16.05 -0.94
CA LEU A 82 -2.99 -16.93 0.18
C LEU A 82 -3.58 -16.16 1.38
N LEU A 83 -3.14 -14.92 1.62
CA LEU A 83 -3.68 -14.06 2.67
C LEU A 83 -5.08 -13.53 2.33
N LEU A 84 -5.35 -13.22 1.06
CA LEU A 84 -6.68 -12.81 0.61
C LEU A 84 -7.71 -13.94 0.75
N ALA A 85 -7.32 -15.19 0.46
CA ALA A 85 -8.21 -16.35 0.57
C ALA A 85 -8.61 -16.71 2.01
N ARG A 86 -7.97 -16.11 3.02
CA ARG A 86 -8.21 -16.37 4.45
C ARG A 86 -9.18 -15.38 5.12
N ASN A 87 -9.55 -14.29 4.46
CA ASN A 87 -10.48 -13.26 4.96
C ASN A 87 -11.79 -13.28 4.17
#